data_AF-A0A963JKG2-F1
#
_entry.id   AF-A0A963JKG2-F1
#
_cell.length_a   1.000
_cell.length_b   1.000
_cell.length_c   1.000
_cell.angle_alpha   90.00
_cell.angle_beta   90.00
_cell.angle_gamma   90.00
#
_symmetry.space_group_name_H-M   'P 1'
#
loop_
_entity.id
_entity.type
_entity.pdbx_description
1 polymer ?
#
loop_
_entity_poly.entity_id
_entity_poly.type
_entity_poly.pdbx_seq_one_letter_code
_entity_poly.pdbx_strand_id
1 'polypeptide(L)'
;MRAVFALALFFALISYSGVIIAQAISYQGFECFNAANVNDTTPTETVVESRFEVIEVLDGGMVRLNLSGGLPRFINGNQNICIDQDTAIGFLGTPEVAGSGGLPLKLENIDATAYFNGQELVIIVNSLYTDLSATRGTFSNFSTSRVQPVSNTLIFDYDGQTTSFLLKKMIHNKGFVHTSGSTASFPFIETIVPSFGETGLFELPLILTPPSRIAYRLE
;
A
#
# COMPACT_ATOMS: atom_id res chain seq x y z
N MET A 1 -19.67 27.58 48.25
CA MET A 1 -19.66 26.10 48.11
C MET A 1 -20.09 25.59 46.73
N ARG A 2 -21.18 26.08 46.12
CA ARG A 2 -21.63 25.62 44.78
C ARG A 2 -20.63 25.87 43.63
N ALA A 3 -19.91 27.00 43.63
CA ALA A 3 -18.93 27.34 42.60
C ALA A 3 -17.67 26.43 42.61
N VAL A 4 -17.27 25.95 43.79
CA VAL A 4 -16.09 25.07 43.94
C VAL A 4 -16.41 23.66 43.44
N PHE A 5 -17.64 23.19 43.64
CA PHE A 5 -18.12 21.91 43.11
C PHE A 5 -18.22 21.92 41.58
N ALA A 6 -18.69 23.02 40.98
CA ALA A 6 -18.76 23.16 39.53
C ALA A 6 -17.36 23.18 38.88
N LEU A 7 -16.40 23.84 39.53
CA LEU A 7 -15.01 23.88 39.06
C LEU A 7 -14.34 22.49 39.14
N ALA A 8 -14.56 21.76 40.24
CA ALA A 8 -14.06 20.40 40.41
C ALA A 8 -14.66 19.41 39.41
N LEU A 9 -15.94 19.57 39.06
CA LEU A 9 -16.62 18.76 38.04
C LEU A 9 -16.04 19.02 36.65
N PHE A 10 -15.73 20.29 36.33
CA PHE A 10 -15.14 20.69 35.05
C PHE A 10 -13.70 20.15 34.90
N PHE A 11 -12.89 20.23 35.95
CA PHE A 11 -11.54 19.63 35.96
C PHE A 11 -11.58 18.11 35.89
N ALA A 12 -12.53 17.46 36.55
CA ALA A 12 -12.73 16.01 36.44
C ALA A 12 -13.11 15.61 34.99
N LEU A 13 -14.02 16.33 34.33
CA LEU A 13 -14.42 16.06 32.94
C LEU A 13 -13.25 16.20 31.94
N ILE A 14 -12.35 17.17 32.13
CA ILE A 14 -11.15 17.34 31.30
C ILE A 14 -10.11 16.24 31.57
N SER A 15 -10.05 15.74 32.82
CA SER A 15 -9.13 14.65 33.19
C SER A 15 -9.55 13.29 32.63
N TYR A 16 -10.82 13.14 32.22
CA TYR A 16 -11.37 11.94 31.58
C TYR A 16 -11.49 12.06 30.05
N SER A 17 -11.22 13.22 29.45
CA SER A 17 -11.01 13.30 28.00
C SER A 17 -9.60 12.82 27.67
N GLY A 18 -9.33 11.55 27.91
CA GLY A 18 -8.24 10.88 27.22
C GLY A 18 -8.55 10.95 25.73
N VAL A 19 -7.95 11.91 25.04
CA VAL A 19 -8.00 11.94 23.58
C VAL A 19 -7.17 10.74 23.15
N ILE A 20 -7.84 9.59 22.99
CA ILE A 20 -7.29 8.46 22.25
C ILE A 20 -7.31 8.95 20.80
N ILE A 21 -6.26 9.68 20.43
CA ILE A 21 -5.95 9.93 19.02
C ILE A 21 -5.58 8.55 18.52
N ALA A 22 -6.49 7.89 17.81
CA ALA A 22 -6.21 6.61 17.20
C ALA A 22 -4.91 6.73 16.40
N GLN A 23 -3.94 5.88 16.74
CA GLN A 23 -2.60 5.94 16.18
C GLN A 23 -2.47 5.02 14.98
N ALA A 24 -3.39 4.07 14.81
CA ALA A 24 -3.39 3.22 13.63
C ALA A 24 -4.78 2.67 13.28
N ILE A 25 -4.89 2.15 12.05
CA ILE A 25 -5.91 1.19 11.68
C ILE A 25 -5.25 -0.09 11.17
N SER A 26 -5.76 -1.25 11.58
CA SER A 26 -5.14 -2.54 11.26
C SER A 26 -6.15 -3.58 10.77
N TYR A 27 -5.69 -4.45 9.86
CA TYR A 27 -6.43 -5.61 9.38
C TYR A 27 -5.52 -6.83 9.34
N GLN A 28 -5.93 -7.89 10.01
CA GLN A 28 -5.21 -9.16 10.01
C GLN A 28 -5.77 -10.10 8.95
N GLY A 29 -4.88 -10.77 8.23
CA GLY A 29 -5.19 -11.73 7.19
C GLY A 29 -4.02 -12.67 6.95
N PHE A 30 -4.04 -13.33 5.79
CA PHE A 30 -2.98 -14.27 5.39
C PHE A 30 -2.20 -13.72 4.22
N GLU A 31 -0.89 -13.95 4.16
CA GLU A 31 -0.02 -13.50 3.07
C GLU A 31 -0.40 -14.16 1.73
N CYS A 32 -0.24 -13.45 0.61
CA CYS A 32 -0.44 -14.02 -0.72
C CYS A 32 0.68 -15.01 -1.11
N PHE A 33 0.31 -16.17 -1.66
CA PHE A 33 1.27 -17.20 -2.08
C PHE A 33 2.26 -16.72 -3.15
N ASN A 34 1.78 -15.96 -4.14
CA ASN A 34 2.62 -15.38 -5.17
C ASN A 34 2.26 -13.90 -5.40
N ALA A 35 2.97 -13.03 -4.69
CA ALA A 35 2.75 -11.60 -4.81
C ALA A 35 3.18 -11.04 -6.19
N ALA A 36 4.11 -11.67 -6.92
CA ALA A 36 4.50 -11.26 -8.26
C ALA A 36 3.39 -11.46 -9.32
N ASN A 37 2.49 -12.42 -9.07
CA ASN A 37 1.29 -12.60 -9.89
C ASN A 37 0.11 -11.85 -9.27
N VAL A 38 -0.21 -10.67 -9.81
CA VAL A 38 -1.33 -9.81 -9.39
C VAL A 38 -2.71 -10.48 -9.39
N ASN A 39 -2.90 -11.55 -10.17
CA ASN A 39 -4.17 -12.29 -10.22
C ASN A 39 -4.20 -13.47 -9.25
N ASP A 40 -3.07 -13.80 -8.62
CA ASP A 40 -3.02 -14.80 -7.56
C ASP A 40 -3.50 -14.16 -6.25
N THR A 41 -4.60 -14.73 -5.76
CA THR A 41 -5.27 -14.35 -4.50
C THR A 41 -5.23 -15.50 -3.50
N THR A 42 -4.42 -16.53 -3.76
CA THR A 42 -4.29 -17.71 -2.90
C THR A 42 -3.61 -17.30 -1.60
N PRO A 43 -4.29 -17.44 -0.44
CA PRO A 43 -3.67 -17.18 0.85
C PRO A 43 -2.72 -18.31 1.21
N THR A 44 -1.65 -17.97 1.91
CA THR A 44 -0.79 -18.90 2.63
C THR A 44 -1.35 -19.17 4.04
N GLU A 45 -0.60 -19.90 4.87
CA GLU A 45 -0.91 -20.07 6.29
C GLU A 45 -0.26 -18.99 7.17
N THR A 46 0.57 -18.12 6.58
CA THR A 46 1.30 -17.07 7.30
C THR A 46 0.36 -15.91 7.61
N VAL A 47 0.10 -15.68 8.90
CA VAL A 47 -0.68 -14.53 9.36
C VAL A 47 0.15 -13.27 9.26
N VAL A 48 -0.43 -12.22 8.66
CA VAL A 48 0.19 -10.91 8.50
C VAL A 48 -0.83 -9.81 8.78
N GLU A 49 -0.34 -8.64 9.16
CA GLU A 49 -1.17 -7.47 9.49
C GLU A 49 -0.91 -6.34 8.50
N SER A 50 -1.95 -5.90 7.81
CA SER A 50 -1.96 -4.63 7.08
C SER A 50 -2.23 -3.52 8.08
N ARG A 51 -1.25 -2.66 8.32
CA ARG A 51 -1.32 -1.61 9.34
C ARG A 51 -1.01 -0.25 8.73
N PHE A 52 -1.94 0.69 8.90
CA PHE A 52 -1.72 2.10 8.62
C PHE A 52 -1.54 2.85 9.93
N GLU A 53 -0.33 3.34 10.18
CA GLU A 53 0.00 4.14 11.36
C GLU A 53 -0.02 5.64 11.03
N VAL A 54 -0.58 6.47 11.91
CA VAL A 54 -0.64 7.92 11.74
C VAL A 54 0.74 8.53 12.00
N ILE A 55 1.31 9.15 10.98
CA ILE A 55 2.57 9.92 11.09
C ILE A 55 2.26 11.36 11.48
N GLU A 56 1.31 11.98 10.77
CA GLU A 56 1.03 13.41 10.88
C GLU A 56 -0.43 13.70 10.52
N VAL A 57 -1.10 14.53 11.31
CA VAL A 57 -2.44 15.06 11.00
C VAL A 57 -2.26 16.45 10.41
N LEU A 58 -2.85 16.66 9.24
CA LEU A 58 -2.82 17.91 8.48
C LEU A 58 -4.19 18.60 8.52
N ASP A 59 -4.22 19.86 8.11
CA ASP A 59 -5.48 20.62 8.01
C ASP A 59 -6.44 20.01 6.99
N GLY A 60 -7.74 20.23 7.21
CA GLY A 60 -8.78 19.84 6.27
C GLY A 60 -9.07 18.34 6.20
N GLY A 61 -8.75 17.56 7.26
CA GLY A 61 -9.04 16.12 7.32
C GLY A 61 -8.03 15.24 6.59
N MET A 62 -6.90 15.81 6.18
CA MET A 62 -5.79 15.10 5.56
C MET A 62 -4.88 14.47 6.63
N VAL A 63 -4.36 13.28 6.37
CA VAL A 63 -3.48 12.55 7.29
C VAL A 63 -2.35 11.89 6.50
N ARG A 64 -1.11 12.00 6.97
CA ARG A 64 0.00 11.18 6.48
C ARG A 64 0.07 9.91 7.29
N LEU A 65 0.16 8.79 6.60
CA LEU A 65 0.18 7.46 7.16
C LEU A 65 1.45 6.72 6.77
N ASN A 66 1.86 5.77 7.58
CA ASN A 66 2.85 4.76 7.23
C ASN A 66 2.13 3.42 7.05
N LEU A 67 2.25 2.80 5.88
CA LEU A 67 1.73 1.46 5.64
C LEU A 67 2.83 0.43 5.90
N SER A 68 2.55 -0.55 6.76
CA SER A 68 3.38 -1.75 6.92
C SER A 68 2.58 -3.03 6.69
N GLY A 69 3.28 -4.11 6.32
CA GLY A 69 2.73 -5.46 6.23
C GLY A 69 1.82 -5.76 5.03
N GLY A 70 1.53 -4.78 4.17
CA GLY A 70 0.93 -4.97 2.84
C GLY A 70 -0.52 -4.52 2.73
N LEU A 71 -1.17 -4.80 1.59
CA LEU A 71 -2.60 -4.49 1.37
C LEU A 71 -3.39 -5.76 1.03
N PRO A 72 -4.67 -5.84 1.41
CA PRO A 72 -5.53 -6.95 1.00
C PRO A 72 -5.71 -6.94 -0.53
N ARG A 73 -5.42 -8.08 -1.14
CA ARG A 73 -5.61 -8.38 -2.56
C ARG A 73 -6.81 -9.29 -2.73
N PHE A 74 -7.67 -8.91 -3.67
CA PHE A 74 -8.83 -9.66 -4.11
C PHE A 74 -9.13 -9.33 -5.57
N ILE A 75 -9.74 -10.26 -6.29
CA ILE A 75 -10.16 -10.07 -7.68
C ILE A 75 -11.66 -10.30 -7.81
N ASN A 76 -12.29 -9.64 -8.77
CA ASN A 76 -13.73 -9.78 -9.01
C ASN A 76 -14.06 -11.24 -9.35
N GLY A 77 -15.03 -11.83 -8.65
CA GLY A 77 -15.47 -13.21 -8.88
C GLY A 77 -14.69 -14.28 -8.10
N ASN A 78 -13.69 -13.91 -7.30
CA ASN A 78 -13.00 -14.82 -6.38
C ASN A 78 -13.37 -14.48 -4.92
N GLN A 79 -13.54 -15.49 -4.07
CA GLN A 79 -13.83 -15.32 -2.64
C GLN A 79 -12.57 -15.18 -1.79
N ASN A 80 -11.41 -15.52 -2.34
CA ASN A 80 -10.15 -15.48 -1.62
C ASN A 80 -9.67 -14.04 -1.43
N ILE A 81 -9.13 -13.80 -0.24
CA ILE A 81 -8.43 -12.57 0.13
C ILE A 81 -7.11 -12.99 0.74
N CYS A 82 -6.04 -12.35 0.29
CA CYS A 82 -4.71 -12.47 0.88
C CYS A 82 -4.10 -11.07 1.02
N ILE A 83 -3.03 -10.92 1.78
CA ILE A 83 -2.32 -9.65 1.96
C ILE A 83 -1.06 -9.69 1.10
N ASP A 84 -0.99 -8.77 0.15
CA ASP A 84 0.14 -8.57 -0.74
C ASP A 84 1.14 -7.62 -0.08
N GLN A 85 2.32 -8.12 0.21
CA GLN A 85 3.40 -7.34 0.81
C GLN A 85 4.39 -6.81 -0.22
N ASP A 86 4.47 -7.42 -1.41
CA ASP A 86 5.53 -7.11 -2.36
C ASP A 86 5.12 -5.97 -3.28
N THR A 87 3.94 -6.05 -3.90
CA THR A 87 3.52 -4.99 -4.83
C THR A 87 2.85 -3.83 -4.10
N ALA A 88 2.31 -4.07 -2.90
CA ALA A 88 1.67 -3.01 -2.11
C ALA A 88 2.66 -2.10 -1.38
N ILE A 89 3.78 -2.65 -0.89
CA ILE A 89 4.85 -1.88 -0.23
C ILE A 89 5.92 -1.48 -1.24
N GLY A 90 6.32 -2.41 -2.11
CA GLY A 90 7.31 -2.18 -3.15
C GLY A 90 8.75 -2.35 -2.71
N PHE A 91 9.65 -1.90 -3.58
CA PHE A 91 11.08 -2.10 -3.49
C PHE A 91 11.82 -0.79 -3.72
N LEU A 92 12.97 -0.65 -3.08
CA LEU A 92 13.92 0.40 -3.33
C LEU A 92 14.96 -0.11 -4.35
N GLY A 93 15.01 0.54 -5.50
CA GLY A 93 15.89 0.19 -6.62
C GLY A 93 17.10 1.11 -6.80
N THR A 94 17.51 1.88 -5.79
CA THR A 94 18.66 2.78 -5.92
C THR A 94 19.98 2.02 -5.77
N PRO A 95 21.01 2.31 -6.59
CA PRO A 95 22.32 1.64 -6.53
C PRO A 95 23.04 1.77 -5.18
N GLU A 96 22.69 2.79 -4.39
CA GLU A 96 23.29 3.08 -3.09
C GLU A 96 22.74 2.18 -1.96
N VAL A 97 21.54 1.61 -2.14
CA VAL A 97 20.81 0.88 -1.09
C VAL A 97 20.48 -0.56 -1.50
N ALA A 98 20.43 -0.85 -2.81
CA ALA A 98 20.61 -2.20 -3.31
C ALA A 98 21.97 -2.68 -2.78
N GLY A 99 21.99 -3.69 -1.91
CA GLY A 99 23.22 -4.17 -1.27
C GLY A 99 24.31 -4.55 -2.28
N SER A 100 25.47 -5.02 -1.81
CA SER A 100 26.66 -5.31 -2.64
C SER A 100 26.46 -6.29 -3.83
N GLY A 101 25.25 -6.83 -4.04
CA GLY A 101 24.85 -7.65 -5.19
C GLY A 101 23.93 -6.97 -6.22
N GLY A 102 23.56 -5.70 -6.06
CA GLY A 102 22.71 -4.97 -7.02
C GLY A 102 21.23 -5.40 -7.06
N LEU A 103 20.78 -6.15 -6.05
CA LEU A 103 19.39 -6.63 -5.94
C LEU A 103 18.51 -5.57 -5.26
N PRO A 104 17.23 -5.45 -5.66
CA PRO A 104 16.32 -4.47 -5.07
C PRO A 104 15.99 -4.86 -3.64
N LEU A 105 15.96 -3.86 -2.75
CA LEU A 105 15.62 -4.08 -1.34
C LEU A 105 14.10 -3.93 -1.17
N LYS A 106 13.43 -5.00 -0.72
CA LYS A 106 12.02 -4.91 -0.31
C LYS A 106 11.90 -3.94 0.86
N LEU A 107 10.99 -2.98 0.74
CA LEU A 107 10.72 -2.03 1.81
C LEU A 107 9.88 -2.71 2.91
N GLU A 108 10.13 -2.35 4.18
CA GLU A 108 9.33 -2.83 5.31
C GLU A 108 8.02 -2.04 5.45
N ASN A 109 8.04 -0.79 5.01
CA ASN A 109 6.91 0.14 5.07
C ASN A 109 6.98 1.19 3.95
N ILE A 110 5.87 1.91 3.73
CA ILE A 110 5.79 2.98 2.74
C ILE A 110 4.82 4.09 3.17
N ASP A 111 5.15 5.33 2.84
CA ASP A 111 4.29 6.49 3.05
C ASP A 111 2.97 6.36 2.28
N ALA A 112 1.88 6.73 2.95
CA ALA A 112 0.54 6.82 2.39
C ALA A 112 -0.10 8.16 2.78
N THR A 113 -1.06 8.60 1.98
CA THR A 113 -1.83 9.82 2.26
C THR A 113 -3.30 9.46 2.37
N ALA A 114 -3.96 10.00 3.39
CA ALA A 114 -5.37 9.77 3.63
C ALA A 114 -6.17 11.06 3.77
N TYR A 115 -7.46 10.96 3.48
CA TYR A 115 -8.47 11.99 3.71
C TYR A 115 -9.65 11.36 4.43
N PHE A 116 -10.08 11.98 5.54
CA PHE A 116 -11.23 11.57 6.32
C PHE A 116 -12.20 12.73 6.53
N ASN A 117 -13.46 12.54 6.14
CA ASN A 117 -14.51 13.56 6.27
C ASN A 117 -15.52 13.29 7.41
N GLY A 118 -15.26 12.30 8.26
CA GLY A 118 -16.18 11.88 9.33
C GLY A 118 -17.04 10.66 8.98
N GLN A 119 -17.18 10.33 7.69
CA GLN A 119 -17.98 9.19 7.23
C GLN A 119 -17.19 8.25 6.31
N GLU A 120 -16.42 8.80 5.39
CA GLU A 120 -15.61 8.06 4.43
C GLU A 120 -14.13 8.37 4.68
N LEU A 121 -13.31 7.32 4.70
CA LEU A 121 -11.86 7.40 4.71
C LEU A 121 -11.34 6.95 3.36
N VAL A 122 -10.53 7.79 2.71
CA VAL A 122 -9.85 7.47 1.46
C VAL A 122 -8.36 7.45 1.71
N ILE A 123 -7.68 6.36 1.35
CA ILE A 123 -6.22 6.23 1.48
C ILE A 123 -5.61 5.98 0.11
N ILE A 124 -4.54 6.69 -0.21
CA ILE A 124 -3.76 6.52 -1.43
C ILE A 124 -2.37 6.02 -1.03
N VAL A 125 -1.98 4.90 -1.63
CA VAL A 125 -0.67 4.26 -1.46
C VAL A 125 -0.03 4.12 -2.84
N ASN A 126 1.20 4.59 -2.99
CA ASN A 126 1.95 4.47 -4.24
C ASN A 126 3.23 3.69 -3.96
N SER A 127 3.48 2.64 -4.73
CA SER A 127 4.62 1.75 -4.58
C SER A 127 5.28 1.48 -5.93
N LEU A 128 6.51 0.97 -5.88
CA LEU A 128 7.23 0.53 -7.06
C LEU A 128 7.62 -0.93 -6.89
N TYR A 129 7.08 -1.79 -7.74
CA TYR A 129 7.51 -3.18 -7.82
C TYR A 129 8.67 -3.30 -8.82
N THR A 130 9.74 -3.98 -8.42
CA THR A 130 10.80 -4.35 -9.36
C THR A 130 11.46 -5.66 -8.98
N ASP A 131 11.90 -6.41 -9.98
CA ASP A 131 12.67 -7.64 -9.81
C ASP A 131 14.18 -7.45 -10.04
N LEU A 132 14.60 -6.29 -10.57
CA LEU A 132 15.93 -5.98 -11.11
C LEU A 132 16.65 -7.21 -11.70
N SER A 133 15.92 -7.98 -12.51
CA SER A 133 16.33 -9.31 -12.98
C SER A 133 16.97 -9.30 -14.36
N ALA A 134 17.52 -8.16 -14.79
CA ALA A 134 18.17 -8.07 -16.09
C ALA A 134 19.35 -9.04 -16.18
N THR A 135 19.27 -9.98 -17.12
CA THR A 135 20.31 -10.98 -17.35
C THR A 135 20.68 -11.07 -18.82
N ARG A 136 21.95 -11.38 -19.07
CA ARG A 136 22.43 -11.72 -20.40
C ARG A 136 22.44 -13.24 -20.56
N GLY A 137 21.60 -13.76 -21.44
CA GLY A 137 21.59 -15.16 -21.84
C GLY A 137 22.67 -15.49 -22.87
N THR A 138 22.81 -16.78 -23.18
CA THR A 138 23.66 -17.27 -24.27
C THR A 138 23.12 -16.82 -25.63
N PHE A 139 23.99 -16.53 -26.59
CA PHE A 139 23.63 -16.17 -27.99
C PHE A 139 22.79 -14.89 -28.17
N SER A 140 23.17 -13.79 -27.51
CA SER A 140 22.56 -12.45 -27.69
C SER A 140 21.13 -12.28 -27.17
N ASN A 141 20.59 -13.27 -26.46
CA ASN A 141 19.33 -13.11 -25.72
C ASN A 141 19.58 -12.31 -24.44
N PHE A 142 18.69 -11.37 -24.13
CA PHE A 142 18.72 -10.60 -22.89
C PHE A 142 17.31 -10.54 -22.28
N SER A 143 17.22 -10.65 -20.96
CA SER A 143 16.04 -10.25 -20.20
C SER A 143 16.29 -8.84 -19.65
N THR A 144 15.26 -8.01 -19.64
CA THR A 144 15.29 -6.71 -18.96
C THR A 144 14.56 -6.82 -17.63
N SER A 145 14.91 -5.93 -16.71
CA SER A 145 14.24 -5.81 -15.43
C SER A 145 12.79 -5.37 -15.64
N ARG A 146 11.91 -5.86 -14.79
CA ARG A 146 10.54 -5.36 -14.67
C ARG A 146 10.55 -4.24 -13.64
N VAL A 147 10.01 -3.09 -14.02
CA VAL A 147 9.71 -1.99 -13.10
C VAL A 147 8.26 -1.61 -13.31
N GLN A 148 7.48 -1.61 -12.24
CA GLN A 148 6.06 -1.36 -12.31
C GLN A 148 5.62 -0.46 -11.15
N PRO A 149 5.32 0.82 -11.41
CA PRO A 149 4.66 1.67 -10.43
C PRO A 149 3.21 1.21 -10.26
N VAL A 150 2.78 1.16 -9.01
CA VAL A 150 1.44 0.74 -8.61
C VAL A 150 0.85 1.84 -7.74
N SER A 151 -0.40 2.19 -7.98
CA SER A 151 -1.16 3.13 -7.14
C SER A 151 -2.45 2.46 -6.70
N ASN A 152 -2.67 2.42 -5.39
CA ASN A 152 -3.85 1.85 -4.76
C ASN A 152 -4.62 2.97 -4.05
N THR A 153 -5.87 3.19 -4.46
CA THR A 153 -6.83 4.01 -3.70
C THR A 153 -7.79 3.10 -2.96
N LEU A 154 -7.75 3.12 -1.64
CA LEU A 154 -8.65 2.40 -0.76
C LEU A 154 -9.76 3.33 -0.29
N ILE A 155 -11.01 2.89 -0.38
CA ILE A 155 -12.19 3.66 0.04
C ILE A 155 -12.91 2.87 1.13
N PHE A 156 -13.06 3.49 2.30
CA PHE A 156 -13.64 2.89 3.48
C PHE A 156 -14.86 3.65 3.98
N ASP A 157 -15.86 2.91 4.46
CA ASP A 157 -16.94 3.46 5.28
C ASP A 157 -16.54 3.37 6.77
N TYR A 158 -16.70 4.46 7.52
CA TYR A 158 -16.53 4.45 8.97
C TYR A 158 -17.77 3.87 9.66
N ASP A 159 -17.55 2.83 10.47
CA ASP A 159 -18.55 2.24 11.36
C ASP A 159 -18.26 2.67 12.80
N GLY A 160 -19.02 3.66 13.28
CA GLY A 160 -18.90 4.18 14.63
C GLY A 160 -19.39 3.23 15.72
N GLN A 161 -20.17 2.18 15.40
CA GLN A 161 -20.62 1.19 16.39
C GLN A 161 -19.49 0.22 16.75
N THR A 162 -18.73 -0.20 15.75
CA THR A 162 -17.60 -1.14 15.93
C THR A 162 -16.24 -0.47 15.91
N THR A 163 -16.20 0.87 15.86
CA THR A 163 -14.98 1.68 15.77
C THR A 163 -14.01 1.14 14.71
N SER A 164 -14.52 0.97 13.49
CA SER A 164 -13.77 0.31 12.41
C SER A 164 -14.02 0.95 11.06
N PHE A 165 -13.05 0.84 10.16
CA PHE A 165 -13.18 1.24 8.76
C PHE A 165 -13.43 0.00 7.89
N LEU A 166 -14.59 -0.04 7.25
CA LEU A 166 -14.97 -1.13 6.36
C LEU A 166 -14.49 -0.81 4.95
N LEU A 167 -13.60 -1.63 4.39
CA LEU A 167 -13.16 -1.46 3.01
C LEU A 167 -14.33 -1.72 2.06
N LYS A 168 -14.70 -0.73 1.27
CA LYS A 168 -15.80 -0.80 0.30
C LYS A 168 -15.29 -1.08 -1.10
N LYS A 169 -14.22 -0.39 -1.48
CA LYS A 169 -13.65 -0.45 -2.83
C LYS A 169 -12.15 -0.25 -2.76
N MET A 170 -11.46 -0.87 -3.71
CA MET A 170 -10.08 -0.56 -4.02
C MET A 170 -9.98 -0.22 -5.52
N ILE A 171 -9.37 0.91 -5.83
CA ILE A 171 -9.02 1.28 -7.21
C ILE A 171 -7.54 0.98 -7.37
N HIS A 172 -7.24 0.04 -8.25
CA HIS A 172 -5.89 -0.40 -8.51
C HIS A 172 -5.44 0.11 -9.88
N ASN A 173 -4.39 0.92 -9.88
CA ASN A 173 -3.79 1.50 -11.08
C ASN A 173 -2.37 0.99 -11.24
N LYS A 174 -2.02 0.65 -12.47
CA LYS A 174 -0.68 0.18 -12.85
C LYS A 174 -0.11 1.13 -13.88
N GLY A 175 1.08 1.64 -13.64
CA GLY A 175 1.84 2.29 -14.69
C GLY A 175 2.72 1.29 -15.43
N PHE A 176 3.10 1.67 -16.64
CA PHE A 176 3.99 0.89 -17.49
C PHE A 176 5.35 1.59 -17.56
N VAL A 177 6.42 0.82 -17.40
CA VAL A 177 7.79 1.32 -17.60
C VAL A 177 8.42 0.48 -18.70
N HIS A 178 8.99 1.17 -19.70
CA HIS A 178 9.68 0.51 -20.78
C HIS A 178 11.16 0.39 -20.43
N THR A 179 11.67 -0.84 -20.42
CA THR A 179 13.09 -1.12 -20.23
C THR A 179 13.70 -1.52 -21.58
N SER A 180 14.80 -0.88 -21.94
CA SER A 180 15.55 -1.17 -23.16
C SER A 180 17.01 -1.43 -22.82
N GLY A 181 17.62 -2.39 -23.51
CA GLY A 181 19.03 -2.77 -23.34
C GLY A 181 19.78 -2.69 -24.66
N SER A 182 21.07 -2.35 -24.59
CA SER A 182 21.98 -2.30 -25.74
C SER A 182 23.24 -3.13 -25.48
N THR A 183 23.73 -3.81 -26.52
CA THR A 183 24.89 -4.70 -26.48
C THR A 183 26.17 -4.09 -27.08
N ALA A 184 26.25 -2.76 -27.16
CA ALA A 184 27.49 -2.08 -27.57
C ALA A 184 28.66 -2.55 -26.69
N SER A 185 29.88 -2.59 -27.26
CA SER A 185 31.07 -3.37 -26.85
C SER A 185 31.70 -3.09 -25.46
N PHE A 186 30.92 -2.62 -24.48
CA PHE A 186 31.27 -2.28 -23.09
C PHE A 186 30.10 -2.71 -22.15
N PRO A 187 30.16 -2.60 -20.80
CA PRO A 187 29.26 -3.36 -19.92
C PRO A 187 27.78 -3.07 -20.21
N PHE A 188 26.93 -4.09 -20.03
CA PHE A 188 25.49 -4.01 -20.27
C PHE A 188 24.88 -2.80 -19.54
N ILE A 189 24.17 -1.95 -20.28
CA ILE A 189 23.45 -0.80 -19.73
C ILE A 189 21.96 -1.02 -19.99
N GLU A 190 21.21 -1.18 -18.91
CA GLU A 190 19.75 -1.10 -18.93
C GLU A 190 19.33 0.36 -18.74
N THR A 191 18.45 0.86 -19.60
CA THR A 191 17.81 2.16 -19.42
C THR A 191 16.33 1.97 -19.16
N ILE A 192 15.90 2.48 -18.01
CA ILE A 192 14.51 2.49 -17.56
C ILE A 192 13.94 3.87 -17.92
N VAL A 193 13.03 3.94 -18.89
CA VAL A 193 12.38 5.20 -19.27
C VAL A 193 10.91 5.16 -18.87
N PRO A 194 10.45 6.04 -17.96
CA PRO A 194 9.03 6.22 -17.73
C PRO A 194 8.41 6.78 -19.02
N SER A 195 7.52 6.00 -19.64
CA SER A 195 6.84 6.40 -20.87
C SER A 195 5.40 6.81 -20.53
N PHE A 196 5.07 8.06 -20.78
CA PHE A 196 3.69 8.54 -20.82
C PHE A 196 3.19 8.42 -22.27
N GLY A 197 3.16 7.20 -22.80
CA GLY A 197 2.95 6.96 -24.23
C GLY A 197 1.48 7.02 -24.65
N GLU A 198 1.17 7.82 -25.68
CA GLU A 198 -0.10 7.82 -26.43
C GLU A 198 -0.44 6.45 -27.09
N THR A 199 0.48 5.48 -27.06
CA THR A 199 0.29 4.11 -27.59
C THR A 199 0.47 3.01 -26.54
N GLY A 200 0.64 3.36 -25.26
CA GLY A 200 0.52 2.37 -24.19
C GLY A 200 -0.96 2.03 -24.06
N LEU A 201 -1.33 0.74 -24.10
CA LEU A 201 -2.67 0.32 -23.67
C LEU A 201 -2.88 0.91 -22.28
N PHE A 202 -3.68 1.97 -22.18
CA PHE A 202 -4.14 2.49 -20.89
C PHE A 202 -4.95 1.37 -20.27
N GLU A 203 -4.32 0.54 -19.43
CA GLU A 203 -5.09 -0.36 -18.58
C GLU A 203 -5.99 0.53 -17.74
N LEU A 204 -7.29 0.42 -17.99
CA LEU A 204 -8.29 1.17 -17.25
C LEU A 204 -8.11 0.88 -15.75
N PRO A 205 -8.29 1.89 -14.87
CA PRO A 205 -8.30 1.67 -13.44
C PRO A 205 -9.17 0.47 -13.06
N LEU A 206 -8.57 -0.51 -12.38
CA LEU A 206 -9.31 -1.70 -11.98
C LEU A 206 -10.04 -1.40 -10.67
N ILE A 207 -11.37 -1.32 -10.76
CA ILE A 207 -12.23 -1.15 -9.57
C ILE A 207 -12.56 -2.53 -9.02
N LEU A 208 -12.08 -2.78 -7.81
CA LEU A 208 -12.23 -4.03 -7.08
C LEU A 208 -13.19 -3.82 -5.92
N THR A 209 -14.11 -4.78 -5.73
CA THR A 209 -15.01 -4.82 -4.57
C THR A 209 -14.66 -6.06 -3.74
N PRO A 210 -14.43 -5.93 -2.42
CA PRO A 210 -14.14 -7.07 -1.56
C PRO A 210 -15.25 -8.13 -1.64
N PRO A 211 -14.91 -9.42 -1.78
CA PRO A 211 -15.90 -10.50 -1.79
C PRO A 211 -16.52 -10.76 -0.41
N SER A 212 -15.82 -10.34 0.66
CA SER A 212 -16.28 -10.45 2.04
C SER A 212 -15.85 -9.22 2.85
N ARG A 213 -16.30 -9.16 4.12
CA ARG A 213 -16.09 -8.00 5.00
C ARG A 213 -14.61 -7.89 5.39
N ILE A 214 -13.93 -6.84 4.92
CA ILE A 214 -12.58 -6.45 5.36
C ILE A 214 -12.71 -5.22 6.27
N ALA A 215 -12.66 -5.43 7.58
CA ALA A 215 -12.82 -4.38 8.58
C ALA A 215 -11.48 -4.08 9.26
N TYR A 216 -10.99 -2.85 9.06
CA TYR A 216 -9.83 -2.34 9.74
C TYR A 216 -10.25 -1.79 11.11
N ARG A 217 -9.66 -2.30 12.18
CA ARG A 217 -9.96 -1.83 13.54
C ARG A 217 -9.17 -0.58 13.85
N LEU A 218 -9.82 0.36 14.54
CA LEU A 218 -9.16 1.53 15.10
C LEU A 218 -8.35 1.12 16.34
N GLU A 219 -7.10 1.55 16.42
CA GLU A 219 -6.18 1.29 17.55
C GLU A 219 -5.69 2.58 18.21
#